data_AF-A0A933QQA7-F1
#
_entry.id   AF-A0A933QQA7-F1
#
_cell.length_a   1.000
_cell.length_b   1.000
_cell.length_c   1.000
_cell.angle_alpha   90.00
_cell.angle_beta   90.00
_cell.angle_gamma   90.00
#
_symmetry.space_group_name_H-M   'P 1'
#
loop_
_entity.id
_entity.type
_entity.pdbx_description
1 polymer ?
#
loop_
_entity_poly.entity_id
_entity_poly.type
_entity_poly.pdbx_seq_one_letter_code
_entity_poly.pdbx_strand_id
1 'polypeptide(L)'
;MNAPDFSRYDPTLSDAITNALANIGAALERLMPLSGPFVRDWLKYLAGTNEPADYYHQVPISPMFWFPWFLEKALHPNPDSSFQSDLVYSTINGYYYIRLIDNLTDHHATVELSLLPALGFFHTQFHLPYQKYFVADHPFWNFFATVWFHSADVTMMDAKMVEQDQTQFRQIAAQKICAIKIPLAAVCYQYGQPALIAPWAQFVDSFGGWHQMYSDLFHWHEDASQATETFFLSEARRRKLAHESVADWVIREGFQWGLDCLNEWMTEVQTQAHKLDNADLLHYLNYRQTTARAAGAEVIAALQSASKLSSLLF
;
A
#
# COMPACT_ATOMS: atom_id res chain seq x y z
N MET A 1 -11.01 14.90 22.56
CA MET A 1 -11.42 13.66 21.87
C MET A 1 -10.34 12.63 22.14
N ASN A 2 -10.70 11.37 22.37
CA ASN A 2 -9.71 10.30 22.46
C ASN A 2 -9.02 10.14 21.09
N ALA A 3 -7.74 9.76 21.07
CA ALA A 3 -7.04 9.46 19.82
C ALA A 3 -7.77 8.33 19.06
N PRO A 4 -7.84 8.38 17.72
CA PRO A 4 -8.43 7.29 16.94
C PRO A 4 -7.67 5.99 17.17
N ASP A 5 -8.41 4.88 17.31
CA ASP A 5 -7.84 3.54 17.35
C ASP A 5 -7.61 3.04 15.92
N PHE A 6 -6.39 3.16 15.42
CA PHE A 6 -6.01 2.67 14.09
C PHE A 6 -5.71 1.17 14.05
N SER A 7 -5.98 0.42 15.13
CA SER A 7 -6.05 -1.03 15.06
C SER A 7 -7.30 -1.53 14.36
N ARG A 8 -8.27 -0.64 14.06
CA ARG A 8 -9.52 -0.92 13.35
C ARG A 8 -9.91 0.28 12.48
N TYR A 9 -10.75 0.05 11.47
CA TYR A 9 -11.32 1.15 10.70
C TYR A 9 -12.38 1.91 11.51
N ASP A 10 -12.60 3.17 11.14
CA ASP A 10 -13.83 3.88 11.51
C ASP A 10 -15.02 3.00 11.10
N PRO A 11 -16.07 2.85 11.93
CA PRO A 11 -17.21 1.99 11.61
C PRO A 11 -17.81 2.27 10.23
N THR A 12 -17.89 3.55 9.85
CA THR A 12 -18.41 3.96 8.53
C THR A 12 -17.54 3.44 7.39
N LEU A 13 -16.22 3.52 7.56
CA LEU A 13 -15.26 3.06 6.57
C LEU A 13 -15.21 1.53 6.51
N SER A 14 -15.32 0.85 7.66
CA SER A 14 -15.44 -0.62 7.75
C SER A 14 -16.70 -1.13 7.04
N ASP A 15 -17.83 -0.46 7.23
CA ASP A 15 -19.08 -0.77 6.55
C ASP A 15 -18.96 -0.53 5.04
N ALA A 16 -18.33 0.56 4.63
CA ALA A 16 -18.08 0.86 3.21
C ALA A 16 -17.22 -0.24 2.54
N ILE A 17 -16.17 -0.72 3.20
CA ILE A 17 -15.32 -1.81 2.70
C ILE A 17 -16.12 -3.12 2.56
N THR A 18 -16.89 -3.47 3.58
CA THR A 18 -17.73 -4.67 3.58
C THR A 18 -18.75 -4.63 2.45
N ASN A 19 -19.46 -3.51 2.32
CA ASN A 19 -20.47 -3.30 1.28
C ASN A 19 -19.85 -3.28 -0.11
N ALA A 20 -18.67 -2.68 -0.28
CA ALA A 20 -17.97 -2.66 -1.55
C ALA A 20 -17.66 -4.07 -2.06
N LEU A 21 -17.19 -4.98 -1.20
CA LEU A 21 -16.90 -6.36 -1.59
C LEU A 21 -18.14 -7.20 -1.84
N ALA A 22 -19.20 -7.01 -1.05
CA ALA A 22 -20.50 -7.61 -1.34
C ALA A 22 -21.00 -7.18 -2.73
N ASN A 23 -20.88 -5.88 -3.05
CA ASN A 23 -21.25 -5.33 -4.36
C ASN A 23 -20.38 -5.87 -5.50
N ILE A 24 -19.07 -6.04 -5.29
CA ILE A 24 -18.16 -6.68 -6.26
C ILE A 24 -18.61 -8.13 -6.51
N GLY A 25 -18.89 -8.89 -5.45
CA GLY A 25 -19.38 -10.27 -5.56
C GLY A 25 -20.67 -10.37 -6.39
N ALA A 26 -21.66 -9.53 -6.07
CA ALA A 26 -22.92 -9.47 -6.82
C ALA A 26 -22.72 -9.01 -8.28
N ALA A 27 -21.81 -8.07 -8.52
CA ALA A 27 -21.49 -7.60 -9.87
C ALA A 27 -20.80 -8.69 -10.70
N LEU A 28 -19.89 -9.48 -10.12
CA LEU A 28 -19.26 -10.62 -10.78
C LEU A 28 -20.29 -11.69 -11.17
N GLU A 29 -21.23 -12.01 -10.28
CA GLU A 29 -22.31 -12.97 -10.57
C GLU A 29 -23.20 -12.50 -11.72
N ARG A 30 -23.54 -11.21 -11.73
CA ARG A 30 -24.42 -10.62 -12.74
C ARG A 30 -23.75 -10.39 -14.10
N LEU A 31 -22.52 -9.87 -14.11
CA LEU A 31 -21.84 -9.39 -15.31
C LEU A 31 -20.87 -10.41 -15.90
N MET A 32 -20.43 -11.39 -15.10
CA MET A 32 -19.49 -12.42 -15.51
C MET A 32 -19.99 -13.82 -15.09
N PRO A 33 -21.20 -14.26 -15.47
CA PRO A 33 -21.80 -15.48 -14.92
C PRO A 33 -20.96 -16.76 -15.14
N LEU A 34 -20.12 -16.79 -16.19
CA LEU A 34 -19.25 -17.94 -16.48
C LEU A 34 -17.94 -17.93 -15.68
N SER A 35 -17.35 -16.75 -15.46
CA SER A 35 -16.00 -16.61 -14.88
C SER A 35 -15.98 -15.97 -13.48
N GLY A 36 -17.07 -15.34 -13.07
CA GLY A 36 -17.27 -14.70 -11.77
C GLY A 36 -17.03 -15.63 -10.58
N PRO A 37 -17.45 -16.92 -10.61
CA PRO A 37 -17.12 -17.87 -9.55
C PRO A 37 -15.61 -18.03 -9.33
N PHE A 38 -14.80 -18.14 -10.40
CA PHE A 38 -13.35 -18.28 -10.28
C PHE A 38 -12.69 -17.02 -9.69
N VAL A 39 -13.16 -15.84 -10.11
CA VAL A 39 -12.68 -14.58 -9.54
C VAL A 39 -13.04 -14.50 -8.06
N ARG A 40 -14.26 -14.87 -7.66
CA ARG A 40 -14.67 -14.89 -6.25
C ARG A 40 -13.85 -15.85 -5.41
N ASP A 41 -13.53 -17.03 -5.92
CA ASP A 41 -12.71 -17.99 -5.19
C ASP A 41 -11.27 -17.48 -5.03
N TRP A 42 -10.75 -16.76 -6.02
CA TRP A 42 -9.49 -16.02 -5.88
C TRP A 42 -9.56 -14.92 -4.82
N LEU A 43 -10.65 -14.14 -4.75
CA LEU A 43 -10.83 -13.13 -3.69
C LEU A 43 -10.86 -13.74 -2.28
N LYS A 44 -11.51 -14.90 -2.11
CA LYS A 44 -11.50 -15.64 -0.84
C LYS A 44 -10.11 -16.19 -0.52
N TYR A 45 -9.42 -16.71 -1.53
CA TYR A 45 -8.04 -17.19 -1.38
C TYR A 45 -7.12 -16.08 -0.89
N LEU A 46 -7.20 -14.88 -1.47
CA LEU A 46 -6.45 -13.71 -1.00
C LEU A 46 -6.77 -13.37 0.45
N ALA A 47 -8.03 -13.42 0.85
CA ALA A 47 -8.47 -13.14 2.21
C ALA A 47 -8.05 -14.21 3.23
N GLY A 48 -7.73 -15.43 2.78
CA GLY A 48 -7.52 -16.58 3.67
C GLY A 48 -8.80 -17.05 4.39
N THR A 49 -9.97 -16.50 4.05
CA THR A 49 -11.27 -16.83 4.63
C THR A 49 -12.36 -16.90 3.55
N ASN A 50 -13.56 -17.32 3.92
CA ASN A 50 -14.72 -17.29 3.01
C ASN A 50 -15.29 -15.88 2.80
N GLU A 51 -14.85 -14.90 3.59
CA GLU A 51 -15.35 -13.53 3.59
C GLU A 51 -14.25 -12.59 3.04
N PRO A 52 -14.32 -12.17 1.75
CA PRO A 52 -13.28 -11.34 1.16
C PRO A 52 -12.97 -10.05 1.91
N ALA A 53 -13.92 -9.52 2.70
CA ALA A 53 -13.72 -8.30 3.49
C ALA A 53 -12.69 -8.47 4.61
N ASP A 54 -12.49 -9.70 5.07
CA ASP A 54 -11.48 -10.01 6.06
C ASP A 54 -10.07 -9.65 5.56
N TYR A 55 -9.82 -9.72 4.26
CA TYR A 55 -8.53 -9.30 3.67
C TYR A 55 -8.13 -7.89 4.12
N TYR A 56 -9.10 -6.97 4.10
CA TYR A 56 -8.86 -5.58 4.48
C TYR A 56 -8.99 -5.36 5.98
N HIS A 57 -9.83 -6.10 6.69
CA HIS A 57 -10.01 -5.94 8.13
C HIS A 57 -8.89 -6.55 8.97
N GLN A 58 -8.24 -7.62 8.48
CA GLN A 58 -7.11 -8.25 9.15
C GLN A 58 -5.82 -7.42 9.06
N VAL A 59 -5.74 -6.51 8.07
CA VAL A 59 -4.65 -5.55 7.90
C VAL A 59 -5.18 -4.15 8.23
N PRO A 60 -5.08 -3.67 9.48
CA PRO A 60 -5.85 -2.52 9.94
C PRO A 60 -5.47 -1.14 9.32
N ILE A 61 -4.61 -1.12 8.31
CA ILE A 61 -3.84 0.07 7.97
C ILE A 61 -3.58 0.21 6.46
N SER A 62 -4.62 0.09 5.64
CA SER A 62 -4.46 0.40 4.21
C SER A 62 -4.56 1.92 3.96
N PRO A 63 -3.46 2.58 3.57
CA PRO A 63 -3.45 4.03 3.31
C PRO A 63 -4.41 4.44 2.19
N MET A 64 -4.78 3.51 1.30
CA MET A 64 -5.68 3.78 0.18
C MET A 64 -7.10 4.14 0.59
N PHE A 65 -7.52 3.75 1.80
CA PHE A 65 -8.81 4.14 2.39
C PHE A 65 -8.66 5.29 3.37
N TRP A 66 -7.64 5.23 4.22
CA TRP A 66 -7.45 6.21 5.29
C TRP A 66 -7.12 7.60 4.78
N PHE A 67 -6.26 7.75 3.75
CA PHE A 67 -5.86 9.08 3.30
C PHE A 67 -7.01 9.86 2.66
N PRO A 68 -7.80 9.30 1.72
CA PRO A 68 -9.00 9.98 1.23
C PRO A 68 -10.00 10.31 2.34
N TRP A 69 -10.18 9.40 3.31
CA TRP A 69 -11.07 9.62 4.46
C TRP A 69 -10.62 10.80 5.33
N PHE A 70 -9.34 10.86 5.71
CA PHE A 70 -8.78 11.96 6.50
C PHE A 70 -8.87 13.29 5.76
N LEU A 71 -8.58 13.28 4.46
CA LEU A 71 -8.66 14.48 3.64
C LEU A 71 -10.11 14.98 3.58
N GLU A 72 -11.07 14.10 3.28
CA GLU A 72 -12.46 14.51 3.21
C GLU A 72 -12.94 15.05 4.56
N LYS A 73 -12.66 14.37 5.66
CA LYS A 73 -13.06 14.82 7.00
C LYS A 73 -12.48 16.19 7.36
N ALA A 74 -11.27 16.51 6.88
CA ALA A 74 -10.67 17.83 7.08
C ALA A 74 -11.36 18.94 6.25
N LEU A 75 -11.86 18.61 5.05
CA LEU A 75 -12.56 19.55 4.17
C LEU A 75 -14.07 19.65 4.46
N HIS A 76 -14.65 18.56 4.93
CA HIS A 76 -16.07 18.35 5.12
C HIS A 76 -16.26 17.49 6.40
N PRO A 77 -16.46 18.11 7.58
CA PRO A 77 -16.44 17.43 8.88
C PRO A 77 -17.40 16.24 9.04
N ASN A 78 -18.43 16.15 8.19
CA ASN A 78 -19.34 15.01 8.11
C ASN A 78 -19.17 14.33 6.73
N PRO A 79 -18.19 13.43 6.53
CA PRO A 79 -17.95 12.81 5.23
C PRO A 79 -19.24 12.28 4.58
N ASP A 80 -19.39 12.51 3.27
CA ASP A 80 -20.49 11.99 2.47
C ASP A 80 -20.33 10.47 2.32
N SER A 81 -21.22 9.74 3.00
CA SER A 81 -21.18 8.28 3.02
C SER A 81 -21.38 7.65 1.64
N SER A 82 -22.14 8.29 0.74
CA SER A 82 -22.33 7.80 -0.63
C SER A 82 -21.05 7.98 -1.43
N PHE A 83 -20.43 9.15 -1.33
CA PHE A 83 -19.17 9.44 -2.00
C PHE A 83 -18.05 8.52 -1.52
N GLN A 84 -17.90 8.36 -0.20
CA GLN A 84 -16.92 7.46 0.39
C GLN A 84 -17.15 5.99 0.00
N SER A 85 -18.40 5.53 -0.03
CA SER A 85 -18.72 4.17 -0.50
C SER A 85 -18.30 3.96 -1.97
N ASP A 86 -18.51 4.95 -2.83
CA ASP A 86 -18.08 4.91 -4.23
C ASP A 86 -16.55 4.95 -4.37
N LEU A 87 -15.85 5.75 -3.56
CA LEU A 87 -14.39 5.80 -3.53
C LEU A 87 -13.79 4.48 -3.07
N VAL A 88 -14.32 3.87 -2.02
CA VAL A 88 -13.87 2.56 -1.50
C VAL A 88 -14.12 1.46 -2.53
N TYR A 89 -15.33 1.41 -3.13
CA TYR A 89 -15.65 0.45 -4.18
C TYR A 89 -14.71 0.57 -5.38
N SER A 90 -14.49 1.80 -5.86
CA SER A 90 -13.53 2.09 -6.92
C SER A 90 -12.13 1.59 -6.53
N THR A 91 -11.64 2.02 -5.37
CA THR A 91 -10.28 1.71 -4.89
C THR A 91 -10.03 0.21 -4.76
N ILE A 92 -10.99 -0.57 -4.27
CA ILE A 92 -10.87 -2.04 -4.18
C ILE A 92 -10.79 -2.67 -5.58
N ASN A 93 -11.59 -2.21 -6.54
CA ASN A 93 -11.49 -2.69 -7.92
C ASN A 93 -10.13 -2.34 -8.56
N GLY A 94 -9.64 -1.11 -8.33
CA GLY A 94 -8.32 -0.69 -8.78
C GLY A 94 -7.20 -1.53 -8.14
N TYR A 95 -7.31 -1.82 -6.84
CA TYR A 95 -6.39 -2.67 -6.12
C TYR A 95 -6.36 -4.09 -6.70
N TYR A 96 -7.51 -4.74 -6.91
CA TYR A 96 -7.53 -6.09 -7.49
C TYR A 96 -7.05 -6.15 -8.93
N TYR A 97 -7.25 -5.07 -9.71
CA TYR A 97 -6.63 -4.95 -11.03
C TYR A 97 -5.11 -5.02 -10.94
N ILE A 98 -4.52 -4.18 -10.07
CA ILE A 98 -3.06 -4.14 -9.85
C ILE A 98 -2.58 -5.48 -9.29
N ARG A 99 -3.19 -5.97 -8.21
CA ARG A 99 -2.78 -7.20 -7.51
C ARG A 99 -2.74 -8.43 -8.42
N LEU A 100 -3.67 -8.54 -9.36
CA LEU A 100 -3.70 -9.65 -10.31
C LEU A 100 -2.51 -9.61 -11.27
N ILE A 101 -2.08 -8.42 -11.70
CA ILE A 101 -0.89 -8.23 -12.54
C ILE A 101 0.39 -8.43 -11.71
N ASP A 102 0.43 -7.89 -10.50
CA ASP A 102 1.59 -7.99 -9.60
C ASP A 102 1.89 -9.45 -9.25
N ASN A 103 0.89 -10.26 -8.89
CA ASN A 103 1.09 -11.68 -8.58
C ASN A 103 1.74 -12.46 -9.75
N LEU A 104 1.48 -12.08 -11.00
CA LEU A 104 2.11 -12.68 -12.17
C LEU A 104 3.56 -12.22 -12.34
N THR A 105 3.81 -10.95 -12.05
CA THR A 105 5.13 -10.32 -12.17
C THR A 105 6.09 -10.83 -11.10
N ASP A 106 5.60 -11.02 -9.88
CA ASP A 106 6.37 -11.48 -8.71
C ASP A 106 6.60 -13.00 -8.70
N HIS A 107 6.19 -13.72 -9.75
CA HIS A 107 6.22 -15.19 -9.83
C HIS A 107 5.48 -15.92 -8.68
N HIS A 108 4.59 -15.22 -7.97
CA HIS A 108 3.71 -15.80 -6.95
C HIS A 108 2.39 -16.34 -7.54
N ALA A 109 2.23 -16.27 -8.87
CA ALA A 109 1.02 -16.68 -9.54
C ALA A 109 0.75 -18.18 -9.41
N THR A 110 -0.46 -18.48 -8.96
CA THR A 110 -1.02 -19.83 -8.89
C THR A 110 -2.11 -19.99 -9.94
N VAL A 111 -3.08 -19.08 -9.97
CA VAL A 111 -4.28 -19.13 -10.83
C VAL A 111 -4.46 -17.88 -11.67
N GLU A 112 -3.71 -16.81 -11.38
CA GLU A 112 -3.90 -15.45 -11.88
C GLU A 112 -3.81 -15.36 -13.40
N LEU A 113 -2.99 -16.19 -14.05
CA LEU A 113 -2.87 -16.21 -15.51
C LEU A 113 -4.21 -16.51 -16.19
N SER A 114 -5.00 -17.42 -15.61
CA SER A 114 -6.34 -17.77 -16.10
C SER A 114 -7.39 -16.70 -15.80
N LEU A 115 -7.10 -15.82 -14.84
CA LEU A 115 -7.99 -14.74 -14.39
C LEU A 115 -7.72 -13.41 -15.11
N LEU A 116 -6.68 -13.30 -15.93
CA LEU A 116 -6.35 -12.10 -16.71
C LEU A 116 -7.56 -11.46 -17.44
N PRO A 117 -8.50 -12.21 -18.04
CA PRO A 117 -9.69 -11.60 -18.65
C PRO A 117 -10.55 -10.77 -17.67
N ALA A 118 -10.49 -11.05 -16.36
CA ALA A 118 -11.20 -10.28 -15.33
C ALA A 118 -10.64 -8.88 -15.13
N LEU A 119 -9.44 -8.56 -15.64
CA LEU A 119 -8.90 -7.20 -15.64
C LEU A 119 -9.84 -6.20 -16.33
N GLY A 120 -10.57 -6.62 -17.37
CA GLY A 120 -11.57 -5.77 -18.03
C GLY A 120 -12.70 -5.36 -17.09
N PHE A 121 -13.14 -6.28 -16.21
CA PHE A 121 -14.13 -5.98 -15.18
C PHE A 121 -13.58 -5.01 -14.13
N PHE A 122 -12.44 -5.35 -13.52
CA PHE A 122 -11.87 -4.54 -12.44
C PHE A 122 -11.52 -3.12 -12.91
N HIS A 123 -10.93 -2.99 -14.10
CA HIS A 123 -10.64 -1.68 -14.68
C HIS A 123 -11.90 -0.85 -14.93
N THR A 124 -12.95 -1.47 -15.46
CA THR A 124 -14.23 -0.78 -15.71
C THR A 124 -14.88 -0.34 -14.40
N GLN A 125 -14.93 -1.23 -13.40
CA GLN A 125 -15.51 -0.94 -12.08
C GLN A 125 -14.67 0.04 -11.26
N PHE A 126 -13.36 0.13 -11.50
CA PHE A 126 -12.50 1.16 -10.93
C PHE A 126 -12.89 2.56 -11.44
N HIS A 127 -13.15 2.68 -12.75
CA HIS A 127 -13.37 3.98 -13.40
C HIS A 127 -14.79 4.51 -13.26
N LEU A 128 -15.80 3.62 -13.28
CA LEU A 128 -17.21 3.98 -13.35
C LEU A 128 -17.72 4.89 -12.21
N PRO A 129 -17.37 4.67 -10.93
CA PRO A 129 -17.88 5.49 -9.84
C PRO A 129 -17.55 6.98 -10.01
N TYR A 130 -16.36 7.30 -10.53
CA TYR A 130 -15.93 8.68 -10.76
C TYR A 130 -16.78 9.43 -11.80
N GLN A 131 -17.42 8.73 -12.74
CA GLN A 131 -18.28 9.36 -13.76
C GLN A 131 -19.56 9.98 -13.18
N LYS A 132 -19.95 9.59 -11.96
CA LYS A 132 -21.06 10.25 -11.24
C LYS A 132 -20.70 11.66 -10.78
N TYR A 133 -19.42 11.92 -10.54
CA TYR A 133 -18.90 13.14 -9.91
C TYR A 133 -18.21 14.06 -10.91
N PHE A 134 -17.58 13.50 -11.95
CA PHE A 134 -16.78 14.25 -12.90
C PHE A 134 -17.24 14.05 -14.34
N VAL A 135 -17.68 15.14 -14.97
CA VAL A 135 -18.00 15.17 -16.41
C VAL A 135 -16.76 14.86 -17.27
N ALA A 136 -16.96 14.47 -18.52
CA ALA A 136 -15.89 13.92 -19.37
C ALA A 136 -14.70 14.86 -19.62
N ASP A 137 -14.91 16.17 -19.63
CA ASP A 137 -13.88 17.21 -19.82
C ASP A 137 -13.28 17.72 -18.51
N HIS A 138 -13.68 17.16 -17.38
CA HIS A 138 -13.20 17.57 -16.06
C HIS A 138 -11.69 17.27 -15.88
N PRO A 139 -10.89 18.18 -15.28
CA PRO A 139 -9.43 18.01 -15.10
C PRO A 139 -9.01 16.74 -14.32
N PHE A 140 -9.92 16.19 -13.51
CA PHE A 140 -9.73 14.92 -12.81
C PHE A 140 -9.29 13.80 -13.77
N TRP A 141 -9.87 13.70 -14.96
CA TRP A 141 -9.57 12.58 -15.87
C TRP A 141 -8.14 12.62 -16.40
N ASN A 142 -7.58 13.82 -16.63
CA ASN A 142 -6.18 13.96 -17.00
C ASN A 142 -5.26 13.52 -15.85
N PHE A 143 -5.60 13.90 -14.61
CA PHE A 143 -4.86 13.48 -13.42
C PHE A 143 -4.95 11.96 -13.21
N PHE A 144 -6.15 11.40 -13.32
CA PHE A 144 -6.42 9.96 -13.23
C PHE A 144 -5.54 9.19 -14.22
N ALA A 145 -5.59 9.53 -15.50
CA ALA A 145 -4.84 8.83 -16.54
C ALA A 145 -3.33 8.93 -16.31
N THR A 146 -2.85 10.12 -15.93
CA THR A 146 -1.43 10.34 -15.64
C THR A 146 -0.95 9.44 -14.50
N VAL A 147 -1.67 9.43 -13.36
CA VAL A 147 -1.29 8.61 -12.21
C VAL A 147 -1.42 7.12 -12.52
N TRP A 148 -2.50 6.71 -13.18
CA TRP A 148 -2.75 5.30 -13.48
C TRP A 148 -1.71 4.71 -14.44
N PHE A 149 -1.38 5.42 -15.51
CA PHE A 149 -0.34 4.98 -16.44
C PHE A 149 1.05 5.06 -15.83
N HIS A 150 1.32 6.06 -14.99
CA HIS A 150 2.58 6.11 -14.25
C HIS A 150 2.75 4.92 -13.30
N SER A 151 1.68 4.50 -12.60
CA SER A 151 1.71 3.30 -11.76
C SER A 151 2.10 2.06 -12.56
N ALA A 152 1.52 1.87 -13.75
CA ALA A 152 1.85 0.74 -14.61
C ALA A 152 3.30 0.79 -15.13
N ASP A 153 3.78 1.97 -15.54
CA ASP A 153 5.14 2.17 -16.03
C ASP A 153 6.18 1.90 -14.93
N VAL A 154 5.91 2.36 -13.70
CA VAL A 154 6.74 2.06 -12.52
C VAL A 154 6.79 0.57 -12.24
N THR A 155 5.65 -0.14 -12.21
CA THR A 155 5.63 -1.60 -11.99
C THR A 155 6.46 -2.33 -13.05
N MET A 156 6.36 -1.92 -14.31
CA MET A 156 7.17 -2.49 -15.39
C MET A 156 8.67 -2.21 -15.25
N MET A 157 9.05 -1.04 -14.73
CA MET A 157 10.45 -0.70 -14.48
C MET A 157 11.00 -1.48 -13.29
N ASP A 158 10.26 -1.55 -12.18
CA ASP A 158 10.65 -2.25 -10.95
C ASP A 158 11.00 -3.72 -11.23
N ALA A 159 10.16 -4.42 -12.00
CA ALA A 159 10.38 -5.82 -12.40
C ALA A 159 11.66 -6.06 -13.23
N LYS A 160 12.28 -5.00 -13.76
CA LYS A 160 13.52 -5.07 -14.55
C LYS A 160 14.75 -4.61 -13.78
N MET A 161 14.59 -4.08 -12.56
CA MET A 161 15.72 -3.58 -11.77
C MET A 161 16.43 -4.74 -11.07
N VAL A 162 17.75 -4.74 -11.16
CA VAL A 162 18.61 -5.79 -10.55
C VAL A 162 19.28 -5.28 -9.27
N GLU A 163 19.56 -3.98 -9.19
CA GLU A 163 20.13 -3.35 -8.01
C GLU A 163 19.61 -1.91 -7.94
N GLN A 164 19.17 -1.48 -6.76
CA GLN A 164 18.62 -0.14 -6.56
C GLN A 164 19.51 0.65 -5.58
N ASP A 165 19.89 1.86 -5.94
CA ASP A 165 20.35 2.84 -4.96
C ASP A 165 19.16 3.53 -4.27
N GLN A 166 19.43 4.31 -3.24
CA GLN A 166 18.38 5.00 -2.48
C GLN A 166 17.57 5.98 -3.35
N THR A 167 18.19 6.62 -4.34
CA THR A 167 17.52 7.57 -5.23
C THR A 167 16.53 6.84 -6.12
N GLN A 168 16.98 5.74 -6.75
CA GLN A 168 16.17 4.88 -7.58
C GLN A 168 15.02 4.26 -6.80
N PHE A 169 15.28 3.75 -5.59
CA PHE A 169 14.27 3.21 -4.70
C PHE A 169 13.16 4.23 -4.40
N ARG A 170 13.54 5.47 -4.05
CA ARG A 170 12.57 6.55 -3.78
C ARG A 170 11.82 7.02 -5.03
N GLN A 171 12.38 6.82 -6.23
CA GLN A 171 11.73 7.20 -7.49
C GLN A 171 10.79 6.12 -8.02
N ILE A 172 11.09 4.84 -7.81
CA ILE A 172 10.43 3.72 -8.49
C ILE A 172 9.68 2.86 -7.47
N ALA A 173 10.38 2.16 -6.58
CA ALA A 173 9.76 1.24 -5.63
C ALA A 173 8.79 1.94 -4.66
N ALA A 174 9.11 3.18 -4.25
CA ALA A 174 8.22 4.02 -3.43
C ALA A 174 6.89 4.38 -4.12
N GLN A 175 6.81 4.31 -5.46
CA GLN A 175 5.62 4.66 -6.24
C GLN A 175 4.63 3.49 -6.37
N LYS A 176 4.89 2.32 -5.77
CA LYS A 176 3.94 1.17 -5.78
C LYS A 176 2.56 1.51 -5.21
N ILE A 177 2.48 2.51 -4.32
CA ILE A 177 1.22 2.99 -3.76
C ILE A 177 0.68 4.26 -4.45
N CYS A 178 1.26 4.70 -5.56
CA CYS A 178 0.94 5.99 -6.17
C CYS A 178 -0.52 6.11 -6.64
N ALA A 179 -1.19 4.98 -6.93
CA ALA A 179 -2.60 4.95 -7.29
C ALA A 179 -3.52 5.57 -6.21
N ILE A 180 -3.08 5.63 -4.94
CA ILE A 180 -3.81 6.32 -3.84
C ILE A 180 -4.02 7.81 -4.12
N LYS A 181 -3.18 8.42 -4.98
CA LYS A 181 -3.35 9.81 -5.40
C LYS A 181 -4.68 10.04 -6.13
N ILE A 182 -5.25 9.02 -6.78
CA ILE A 182 -6.49 9.12 -7.54
C ILE A 182 -7.69 9.44 -6.63
N PRO A 183 -8.03 8.63 -5.60
CA PRO A 183 -9.13 8.98 -4.71
C PRO A 183 -8.85 10.26 -3.90
N LEU A 184 -7.60 10.60 -3.59
CA LEU A 184 -7.25 11.90 -3.00
C LEU A 184 -7.62 13.07 -3.92
N ALA A 185 -7.26 12.98 -5.20
CA ALA A 185 -7.63 14.00 -6.18
C ALA A 185 -9.14 14.09 -6.38
N ALA A 186 -9.85 12.97 -6.34
CA ALA A 186 -11.31 12.96 -6.38
C ALA A 186 -11.89 13.77 -5.21
N VAL A 187 -11.42 13.55 -3.97
CA VAL A 187 -11.84 14.35 -2.81
C VAL A 187 -11.50 15.84 -3.00
N CYS A 188 -10.27 16.16 -3.41
CA CYS A 188 -9.86 17.54 -3.67
C CYS A 188 -10.78 18.24 -4.69
N TYR A 189 -11.09 17.60 -5.82
CA TYR A 189 -11.95 18.19 -6.84
C TYR A 189 -13.40 18.29 -6.38
N GLN A 190 -13.94 17.25 -5.73
CA GLN A 190 -15.32 17.22 -5.24
C GLN A 190 -15.62 18.40 -4.30
N TYR A 191 -14.65 18.79 -3.46
CA TYR A 191 -14.79 19.90 -2.51
C TYR A 191 -14.14 21.20 -2.98
N GLY A 192 -13.77 21.33 -4.26
CA GLY A 192 -13.26 22.57 -4.84
C GLY A 192 -11.88 23.01 -4.33
N GLN A 193 -11.05 22.06 -3.89
CA GLN A 193 -9.70 22.28 -3.33
C GLN A 193 -8.58 21.63 -4.17
N PRO A 194 -8.48 21.87 -5.50
CA PRO A 194 -7.47 21.23 -6.35
C PRO A 194 -6.03 21.60 -5.97
N ALA A 195 -5.82 22.73 -5.28
CA ALA A 195 -4.51 23.14 -4.77
C ALA A 195 -3.91 22.15 -3.76
N LEU A 196 -4.74 21.32 -3.11
CA LEU A 196 -4.30 20.30 -2.17
C LEU A 196 -3.78 19.02 -2.85
N ILE A 197 -4.02 18.84 -4.16
CA ILE A 197 -3.61 17.62 -4.87
C ILE A 197 -2.09 17.46 -4.85
N ALA A 198 -1.34 18.51 -5.20
CA ALA A 198 0.11 18.46 -5.25
C ALA A 198 0.78 18.15 -3.90
N PRO A 199 0.46 18.83 -2.78
CA PRO A 199 1.07 18.52 -1.50
C PRO A 199 0.66 17.13 -0.97
N TRP A 200 -0.56 16.67 -1.23
CA TRP A 200 -0.95 15.29 -0.89
C TRP A 200 -0.22 14.25 -1.75
N ALA A 201 -0.02 14.52 -3.04
CA ALA A 201 0.75 13.63 -3.90
C ALA A 201 2.21 13.50 -3.44
N GLN A 202 2.85 14.62 -3.07
CA GLN A 202 4.21 14.62 -2.52
C GLN A 202 4.30 13.84 -1.20
N PHE A 203 3.28 14.00 -0.34
CA PHE A 203 3.16 13.22 0.89
C PHE A 203 3.06 11.72 0.59
N VAL A 204 2.19 11.31 -0.35
CA VAL A 204 2.04 9.90 -0.74
C VAL A 204 3.35 9.32 -1.26
N ASP A 205 4.13 10.08 -2.02
CA ASP A 205 5.44 9.64 -2.53
C ASP A 205 6.43 9.33 -1.40
N SER A 206 6.49 10.23 -0.43
CA SER A 206 7.40 10.10 0.71
C SER A 206 6.95 8.97 1.64
N PHE A 207 5.63 8.87 1.88
CA PHE A 207 5.06 7.78 2.65
C PHE A 207 5.25 6.42 1.95
N GLY A 208 5.15 6.38 0.62
CA GLY A 208 5.38 5.18 -0.18
C GLY A 208 6.79 4.65 -0.03
N GLY A 209 7.80 5.53 -0.03
CA GLY A 209 9.18 5.14 0.24
C GLY A 209 9.37 4.55 1.64
N TRP A 210 8.79 5.20 2.66
CA TRP A 210 8.80 4.66 4.03
C TRP A 210 8.08 3.31 4.13
N HIS A 211 6.91 3.18 3.50
CA HIS A 211 6.10 1.97 3.51
C HIS A 211 6.80 0.79 2.84
N GLN A 212 7.41 1.02 1.68
CA GLN A 212 8.15 -0.01 0.97
C GLN A 212 9.39 -0.44 1.75
N MET A 213 10.16 0.49 2.32
CA MET A 213 11.33 0.14 3.14
C MET A 213 10.94 -0.63 4.40
N TYR A 214 9.77 -0.33 4.97
CA TYR A 214 9.24 -1.12 6.07
C TYR A 214 8.98 -2.56 5.62
N SER A 215 8.36 -2.76 4.46
CA SER A 215 8.17 -4.10 3.89
C SER A 215 9.50 -4.81 3.66
N ASP A 216 10.44 -4.18 2.93
CA ASP A 216 11.76 -4.75 2.60
C ASP A 216 12.55 -5.14 3.87
N LEU A 217 12.46 -4.33 4.93
CA LEU A 217 13.15 -4.61 6.19
C LEU A 217 12.53 -5.78 6.94
N PHE A 218 11.20 -5.83 7.07
CA PHE A 218 10.54 -6.85 7.89
C PHE A 218 10.34 -8.18 7.17
N HIS A 219 10.37 -8.20 5.83
CA HIS A 219 10.31 -9.41 5.01
C HIS A 219 11.67 -9.85 4.45
N TRP A 220 12.78 -9.21 4.88
CA TRP A 220 14.12 -9.44 4.36
C TRP A 220 14.54 -10.91 4.22
N HIS A 221 14.12 -11.76 5.16
CA HIS A 221 14.47 -13.18 5.17
C HIS A 221 13.74 -13.95 4.06
N GLU A 222 12.45 -13.67 3.87
CA GLU A 222 11.65 -14.26 2.81
C GLU A 222 12.17 -13.78 1.45
N ASP A 223 12.40 -12.48 1.31
CA ASP A 223 12.96 -11.86 0.10
C ASP A 223 14.33 -12.46 -0.25
N ALA A 224 15.21 -12.64 0.74
CA ALA A 224 16.52 -13.26 0.53
C ALA A 224 16.39 -14.72 0.07
N SER A 225 15.42 -15.47 0.60
CA SER A 225 15.19 -16.87 0.22
C SER A 225 14.64 -17.03 -1.20
N GLN A 226 13.93 -16.01 -1.70
CA GLN A 226 13.37 -15.94 -3.05
C GLN A 226 14.30 -15.26 -4.05
N ALA A 227 15.48 -14.80 -3.60
CA ALA A 227 16.42 -13.99 -4.39
C ALA A 227 15.78 -12.70 -4.95
N THR A 228 14.86 -12.11 -4.19
CA THR A 228 14.22 -10.83 -4.52
C THR A 228 15.22 -9.68 -4.33
N GLU A 229 15.31 -8.81 -5.31
CA GLU A 229 16.25 -7.68 -5.33
C GLU A 229 15.64 -6.43 -4.66
N THR A 230 15.51 -6.46 -3.33
CA THR A 230 15.00 -5.31 -2.56
C THR A 230 16.08 -4.26 -2.27
N PHE A 231 15.67 -3.05 -1.90
CA PHE A 231 16.63 -2.00 -1.54
C PHE A 231 17.43 -2.37 -0.28
N PHE A 232 16.77 -2.95 0.73
CA PHE A 232 17.44 -3.41 1.94
C PHE A 232 18.51 -4.48 1.64
N LEU A 233 18.20 -5.45 0.77
CA LEU A 233 19.15 -6.49 0.37
C LEU A 233 20.26 -5.97 -0.55
N SER A 234 19.97 -4.96 -1.38
CA SER A 234 20.99 -4.23 -2.14
C SER A 234 22.01 -3.56 -1.20
N GLU A 235 21.54 -2.89 -0.15
CA GLU A 235 22.42 -2.29 0.87
C GLU A 235 23.17 -3.34 1.69
N ALA A 236 22.54 -4.47 2.00
CA ALA A 236 23.22 -5.59 2.65
C ALA A 236 24.43 -6.07 1.82
N ARG A 237 24.28 -6.21 0.51
CA ARG A 237 25.39 -6.63 -0.38
C ARG A 237 26.50 -5.59 -0.46
N ARG A 238 26.18 -4.30 -0.39
CA ARG A 238 27.18 -3.21 -0.40
C ARG A 238 27.94 -3.10 0.92
N ARG A 239 27.29 -3.40 2.04
CA ARG A 239 27.80 -3.11 3.40
C ARG A 239 28.39 -4.32 4.11
N LYS A 240 27.99 -5.54 3.76
CA LYS A 240 28.55 -6.76 4.36
C LYS A 240 30.06 -6.85 4.13
N LEU A 241 30.77 -7.49 5.06
CA LEU A 241 32.18 -7.82 4.86
C LEU A 241 32.34 -8.87 3.75
N ALA A 242 33.54 -8.97 3.17
CA ALA A 242 33.82 -9.89 2.06
C ALA A 242 33.51 -11.37 2.39
N HIS A 243 33.74 -11.78 3.64
CA HIS A 243 33.51 -13.14 4.14
C HIS A 243 32.18 -13.31 4.88
N GLU A 244 31.39 -12.25 4.99
CA GLU A 244 30.14 -12.21 5.75
C GLU A 244 28.97 -12.54 4.81
N SER A 245 27.99 -13.33 5.29
CA SER A 245 26.74 -13.54 4.57
C SER A 245 25.79 -12.34 4.75
N VAL A 246 24.73 -12.25 3.96
CA VAL A 246 23.69 -11.21 4.17
C VAL A 246 23.06 -11.36 5.56
N ALA A 247 22.76 -12.58 5.99
CA ALA A 247 22.16 -12.83 7.30
C ALA A 247 23.07 -12.38 8.45
N ASP A 248 24.38 -12.66 8.35
CA ASP A 248 25.36 -12.22 9.35
C ASP A 248 25.39 -10.68 9.45
N TRP A 249 25.38 -9.99 8.30
CA TRP A 249 25.31 -8.53 8.27
C TRP A 249 24.03 -7.99 8.92
N VAL A 250 22.87 -8.58 8.60
CA VAL A 250 21.57 -8.19 9.19
C VAL A 250 21.60 -8.33 10.72
N ILE A 251 22.13 -9.44 11.22
CA ILE A 251 22.26 -9.71 12.66
C ILE A 251 23.23 -8.73 13.33
N ARG A 252 24.37 -8.44 12.68
CA ARG A 252 25.43 -7.59 13.25
C ARG A 252 25.04 -6.13 13.32
N GLU A 253 24.47 -5.58 12.25
CA GLU A 253 24.14 -4.15 12.16
C GLU A 253 22.97 -3.82 11.23
N GLY A 254 22.71 -4.65 10.22
CA GLY A 254 21.81 -4.30 9.12
C GLY A 254 20.38 -4.03 9.55
N PHE A 255 19.84 -4.83 10.48
CA PHE A 255 18.47 -4.61 10.96
C PHE A 255 18.32 -3.28 11.70
N GLN A 256 19.29 -2.92 12.56
CA GLN A 256 19.30 -1.64 13.26
C GLN A 256 19.46 -0.48 12.26
N TRP A 257 20.35 -0.61 11.28
CA TRP A 257 20.51 0.37 10.21
C TRP A 257 19.19 0.62 9.47
N GLY A 258 18.44 -0.44 9.14
CA GLY A 258 17.12 -0.33 8.51
C GLY A 258 16.10 0.42 9.38
N LEU A 259 16.07 0.16 10.69
CA LEU A 259 15.22 0.90 11.62
C LEU A 259 15.61 2.38 11.73
N ASP A 260 16.90 2.70 11.68
CA ASP A 260 17.38 4.08 11.70
C ASP A 260 16.91 4.82 10.44
N CYS A 261 17.01 4.20 9.26
CA CYS A 261 16.44 4.75 8.02
C CYS A 261 14.93 4.97 8.12
N LEU A 262 14.16 4.01 8.66
CA LEU A 262 12.72 4.18 8.85
C LEU A 262 12.37 5.33 9.80
N ASN A 263 13.17 5.56 10.85
CA ASN A 263 12.97 6.68 11.76
C ASN A 263 13.25 8.03 11.10
N GLU A 264 14.34 8.12 10.33
CA GLU A 264 14.69 9.31 9.56
C GLU A 264 13.59 9.63 8.54
N TRP A 265 13.19 8.65 7.74
CA TRP A 265 12.21 8.86 6.68
C TRP A 265 10.80 9.15 7.24
N MET A 266 10.42 8.56 8.38
CA MET A 266 9.18 8.93 9.07
C MET A 266 9.20 10.40 9.52
N THR A 267 10.36 10.93 9.93
CA THR A 267 10.49 12.35 10.28
C THR A 267 10.23 13.25 9.07
N GLU A 268 10.73 12.89 7.89
CA GLU A 268 10.44 13.58 6.63
C GLU A 268 8.94 13.53 6.30
N VAL A 269 8.32 12.36 6.43
CA VAL A 269 6.89 12.13 6.17
C VAL A 269 6.02 12.94 7.13
N GLN A 270 6.34 12.95 8.43
CA GLN A 270 5.64 13.77 9.44
C GLN A 270 5.80 15.27 9.15
N THR A 271 6.98 15.72 8.71
CA THR A 271 7.20 17.11 8.32
C THR A 271 6.30 17.53 7.16
N GLN A 272 6.06 16.64 6.18
CA GLN A 272 5.11 16.91 5.10
C GLN A 272 3.66 16.87 5.58
N ALA A 273 3.30 15.90 6.43
CA ALA A 273 1.97 15.82 7.02
C ALA A 273 1.60 17.05 7.85
N HIS A 274 2.56 17.65 8.57
CA HIS A 274 2.34 18.92 9.28
C HIS A 274 1.95 20.07 8.33
N LYS A 275 2.46 20.08 7.10
CA LYS A 275 2.08 21.09 6.09
C LYS A 275 0.67 20.88 5.53
N LEU A 276 0.14 19.67 5.65
CA LEU A 276 -1.23 19.33 5.25
C LEU A 276 -2.27 19.70 6.31
N ASP A 277 -1.83 20.11 7.51
CA ASP A 277 -2.67 20.49 8.65
C ASP A 277 -3.79 19.47 8.95
N ASN A 278 -3.47 18.18 8.83
CA ASN A 278 -4.42 17.09 9.03
C ASN A 278 -4.09 16.32 10.32
N ALA A 279 -4.87 16.55 11.37
CA ALA A 279 -4.65 15.95 12.67
C ALA A 279 -4.77 14.42 12.65
N ASP A 280 -5.76 13.86 11.95
CA ASP A 280 -5.95 12.41 11.87
C ASP A 280 -4.77 11.73 11.16
N LEU A 281 -4.24 12.35 10.10
CA LEU A 281 -3.03 11.89 9.41
C LEU A 281 -1.82 11.85 10.35
N LEU A 282 -1.60 12.88 11.16
CA LEU A 282 -0.49 12.91 12.12
C LEU A 282 -0.65 11.82 13.19
N HIS A 283 -1.86 11.58 13.69
CA HIS A 283 -2.10 10.49 14.64
C HIS A 283 -1.84 9.13 13.98
N TYR A 284 -2.26 8.95 12.73
CA TYR A 284 -1.98 7.74 11.95
C TYR A 284 -0.48 7.49 11.81
N LEU A 285 0.31 8.52 11.46
CA LEU A 285 1.76 8.39 11.31
C LEU A 285 2.45 8.08 12.64
N ASN A 286 2.02 8.69 13.74
CA ASN A 286 2.54 8.39 15.07
C ASN A 286 2.25 6.94 15.48
N TYR A 287 1.04 6.45 15.16
CA TYR A 287 0.68 5.05 15.34
C TYR A 287 1.60 4.14 14.51
N ARG A 288 1.77 4.39 13.21
CA ARG A 288 2.68 3.63 12.33
C ARG A 288 4.11 3.60 12.87
N GLN A 289 4.64 4.74 13.32
CA GLN A 289 5.98 4.84 13.87
C GLN A 289 6.12 4.03 15.16
N THR A 290 5.13 4.12 16.05
CA THR A 290 5.13 3.38 17.32
C THR A 290 5.09 1.88 17.09
N THR A 291 4.19 1.41 16.21
CA THR A 291 4.06 0.00 15.84
C THR A 291 5.34 -0.52 15.18
N ALA A 292 5.94 0.24 14.26
CA ALA A 292 7.19 -0.15 13.62
C ALA A 292 8.37 -0.25 14.61
N ARG A 293 8.45 0.67 15.59
CA ARG A 293 9.46 0.60 16.65
C ARG A 293 9.26 -0.60 17.57
N ALA A 294 8.02 -0.90 17.95
CA ALA A 294 7.70 -2.05 18.78
C ALA A 294 8.09 -3.36 18.08
N ALA A 295 7.65 -3.54 16.82
CA ALA A 295 8.02 -4.70 16.01
C ALA A 295 9.54 -4.80 15.81
N GLY A 296 10.22 -3.68 15.56
CA GLY A 296 11.67 -3.64 15.40
C GLY A 296 12.42 -4.07 16.67
N ALA A 297 11.95 -3.65 17.85
CA ALA A 297 12.53 -4.03 19.13
C ALA A 297 12.39 -5.55 19.40
N GLU A 298 11.24 -6.13 19.05
CA GLU A 298 11.02 -7.59 19.16
C GLU A 298 11.98 -8.38 18.27
N VAL A 299 12.15 -7.95 17.01
CA VAL A 299 13.07 -8.61 16.08
C VAL A 299 14.52 -8.48 16.55
N ILE A 300 14.96 -7.31 17.00
CA ILE A 300 16.32 -7.12 17.55
C ILE A 300 16.57 -8.06 18.73
N ALA A 301 15.63 -8.17 19.66
CA ALA A 301 15.76 -9.07 20.81
C ALA A 301 15.88 -10.55 20.37
N ALA A 302 15.13 -10.95 19.35
CA ALA A 302 15.21 -12.28 18.76
C ALA A 302 16.57 -12.53 18.06
N LEU A 303 17.05 -11.59 17.25
CA LEU A 303 18.34 -11.69 16.55
C LEU A 303 19.52 -11.76 17.52
N GLN A 304 19.51 -10.96 18.59
CA GLN A 304 20.54 -11.03 19.64
C GLN A 304 20.54 -12.38 20.37
N SER A 305 19.36 -12.96 20.59
CA SER A 305 19.23 -14.29 21.20
C SER A 305 19.77 -15.38 20.27
N ALA A 306 19.46 -15.32 18.98
CA ALA A 306 19.98 -16.22 17.97
C ALA A 306 21.52 -16.13 17.82
N SER A 307 22.06 -14.91 17.82
CA SER A 307 23.51 -14.66 17.77
C SER A 307 24.25 -15.32 18.95
N LYS A 308 23.72 -15.17 20.18
CA LYS A 308 24.29 -15.83 21.38
C LYS A 308 24.27 -17.35 21.27
N LEU A 309 23.17 -17.94 20.79
CA LEU A 309 23.07 -19.39 20.60
C LEU A 309 24.09 -19.89 19.57
N SER A 310 24.26 -19.17 18.45
CA SER A 310 25.28 -19.51 17.44
C SER A 310 26.70 -19.50 18.03
N SER A 311 27.04 -18.49 18.85
CA SER A 311 28.35 -18.40 19.51
C SER A 311 28.65 -19.47 20.56
N LEU A 312 27.64 -20.26 20.96
CA LEU A 312 27.78 -21.39 21.89
C LEU A 312 27.91 -22.74 21.18
N LEU A 313 27.57 -22.78 19.88
CA LEU A 313 27.57 -24.01 19.07
C LEU A 313 28.82 -24.13 18.19
N PHE A 314 29.65 -23.10 18.13
CA PHE A 314 30.95 -23.02 17.45
C PHE A 314 32.03 -22.53 18.41
#